data_AF-A0A3D0RWI7-F1
#
_entry.id   AF-A0A3D0RWI7-F1
#
_cell.length_a   1.000
_cell.length_b   1.000
_cell.length_c   1.000
_cell.angle_alpha   90.00
_cell.angle_beta   90.00
_cell.angle_gamma   90.00
#
_symmetry.space_group_name_H-M   'P 1'
#
loop_
_entity.id
_entity.type
_entity.pdbx_description
1 polymer ?
#
loop_
_entity_poly.entity_id
_entity_poly.type
_entity_poly.pdbx_seq_one_letter_code
_entity_poly.pdbx_strand_id
1 'polypeptide(L)'
;AVGVAVAQARGTVPADLWEAVVTFRIDAARELAGDSGDAPQRLAGLVGALVGSGLPLLVAAFVWKGRGEQSAQGPWTAPDLRPAAYAVLTAELLVALLGGSYWLHYLMGLVPGAVLIAAAFAQRPVPVTRSIGIAFVIAGLSTVAAIGWVLVHPIDRAEESAITYLDAHADPGDSAVVVFGAANVVHDAQLDAPYPYLWSLPARVRDADLSTLVGLLRSDDRPTWVLVARSSVEAWDLDFSTAQSELDQDYEQVTKAGKFTIYQRTAS
;
A
#
# COMPACT_ATOMS: atom_id res chain seq x y z
N ALA A 1 15.51 2.05 22.11
CA ALA A 1 15.82 0.86 22.93
C ALA A 1 14.55 0.14 23.41
N VAL A 2 13.69 0.78 24.20
CA VAL A 2 12.45 0.15 24.74
C VAL A 2 11.50 -0.34 23.64
N GLY A 3 11.24 0.46 22.60
CA GLY A 3 10.37 0.05 21.49
C GLY A 3 10.90 -1.17 20.72
N VAL A 4 12.22 -1.26 20.52
CA VAL A 4 12.86 -2.40 19.85
C VAL A 4 12.79 -3.66 20.72
N ALA A 5 13.01 -3.53 22.03
CA ALA A 5 12.89 -4.64 22.96
C ALA A 5 11.44 -5.18 23.06
N VAL A 6 10.44 -4.29 23.03
CA VAL A 6 9.02 -4.68 23.03
C VAL A 6 8.62 -5.35 21.71
N ALA A 7 9.09 -4.84 20.57
CA ALA A 7 8.86 -5.45 19.27
C ALA A 7 9.50 -6.85 19.20
N GLN A 8 10.74 -6.99 19.66
CA GLN A 8 11.43 -8.27 19.73
C GLN A 8 10.73 -9.26 20.67
N ALA A 9 10.24 -8.81 21.82
CA ALA A 9 9.45 -9.65 22.73
C ALA A 9 8.11 -10.12 22.13
N ARG A 10 7.62 -9.44 21.08
CA ARG A 10 6.43 -9.82 20.30
C ARG A 10 6.76 -10.58 19.02
N GLY A 11 8.01 -11.05 18.87
CA GLY A 11 8.44 -11.87 17.74
C GLY A 11 8.99 -11.08 16.54
N THR A 12 9.12 -9.75 16.62
CA THR A 12 9.71 -8.95 15.55
C THR A 12 11.23 -8.86 15.73
N VAL A 13 11.98 -9.72 15.06
CA VAL A 13 13.44 -9.68 15.12
C VAL A 13 13.94 -8.44 14.35
N PRO A 14 14.90 -7.66 14.89
CA PRO A 14 15.42 -6.47 14.19
C PRO A 14 16.00 -6.77 12.81
N ALA A 15 16.52 -7.98 12.60
CA ALA A 15 17.00 -8.45 11.31
C ALA A 15 15.86 -8.59 10.30
N ASP A 16 14.72 -9.18 10.68
CA ASP A 16 13.54 -9.32 9.82
C ASP A 16 12.95 -7.95 9.48
N LEU A 17 12.98 -7.00 10.42
CA LEU A 17 12.55 -5.64 10.16
C LEU A 17 13.47 -4.94 9.14
N TRP A 18 14.79 -5.13 9.27
CA TRP A 18 15.75 -4.59 8.31
C TRP A 18 15.58 -5.21 6.92
N GLU A 19 15.40 -6.53 6.88
CA GLU A 19 15.13 -7.29 5.67
C GLU A 19 13.87 -6.76 4.97
N ALA A 20 12.77 -6.60 5.70
CA ALA A 20 11.50 -6.15 5.15
C ALA A 20 11.50 -4.67 4.71
N VAL A 21 12.16 -3.80 5.48
CA VAL A 21 12.10 -2.34 5.27
C VAL A 21 13.21 -1.84 4.33
N VAL A 22 14.36 -2.50 4.30
CA VAL A 22 15.53 -2.05 3.52
C VAL A 22 15.81 -2.99 2.36
N THR A 23 16.16 -4.25 2.64
CA THR A 23 16.62 -5.19 1.62
C THR A 23 15.53 -5.48 0.59
N PHE A 24 14.35 -5.91 1.07
CA PHE A 24 13.21 -6.21 0.21
C PHE A 24 12.77 -5.00 -0.60
N ARG A 25 12.82 -3.79 -0.04
CA ARG A 25 12.48 -2.56 -0.77
C ARG A 25 13.43 -2.31 -1.95
N ILE A 26 14.72 -2.60 -1.80
CA ILE A 26 15.70 -2.47 -2.87
C ILE A 26 15.44 -3.51 -3.96
N ASP A 27 15.23 -4.76 -3.59
CA ASP A 27 15.00 -5.85 -4.55
C ASP A 27 13.66 -5.66 -5.29
N ALA A 28 12.61 -5.29 -4.56
CA ALA A 28 11.33 -4.90 -5.12
C ALA A 28 11.42 -3.70 -6.07
N ALA A 29 12.24 -2.69 -5.75
CA ALA A 29 12.45 -1.54 -6.63
C ALA A 29 13.16 -1.93 -7.93
N ARG A 30 14.11 -2.86 -7.89
CA ARG A 30 14.78 -3.39 -9.10
C ARG A 30 13.80 -4.17 -9.97
N GLU A 31 12.97 -5.00 -9.36
CA GLU A 31 11.94 -5.78 -10.04
C GLU A 31 10.91 -4.87 -10.74
N LEU A 32 10.42 -3.84 -10.02
CA LEU A 32 9.49 -2.84 -10.56
C LEU A 32 10.10 -1.93 -11.63
N ALA A 33 11.41 -1.68 -11.57
CA ALA A 33 12.09 -0.89 -12.60
C ALA A 33 12.15 -1.64 -13.96
N GLY A 34 12.04 -2.97 -13.96
CA GLY A 34 11.96 -3.79 -15.16
C GLY A 34 10.57 -3.90 -15.78
N ASP A 35 9.50 -3.62 -15.01
CA ASP A 35 8.12 -3.86 -15.41
C ASP A 35 7.24 -2.62 -15.13
N SER A 36 7.19 -1.73 -16.13
CA SER A 36 6.62 -0.38 -15.99
C SER A 36 5.33 -0.14 -16.78
N GLY A 37 4.59 -1.20 -17.14
CA GLY A 37 3.50 -1.15 -18.14
C GLY A 37 2.60 0.11 -18.08
N ASP A 38 1.92 0.31 -16.95
CA ASP A 38 1.04 1.49 -16.75
C ASP A 38 1.69 2.63 -15.96
N ALA A 39 2.98 2.53 -15.61
CA ALA A 39 3.63 3.48 -14.71
C ALA A 39 3.53 4.95 -15.16
N PRO A 40 3.67 5.29 -16.46
CA PRO A 40 3.49 6.67 -16.92
C PRO A 40 2.07 7.21 -16.69
N GLN A 41 1.04 6.39 -16.93
CA GLN A 41 -0.36 6.79 -16.72
C GLN A 41 -0.66 6.96 -15.22
N ARG A 42 -0.15 6.06 -14.38
CA ARG A 42 -0.26 6.16 -12.92
C ARG A 42 0.46 7.39 -12.39
N LEU A 43 1.66 7.70 -12.90
CA LEU A 43 2.39 8.93 -12.57
C LEU A 43 1.59 10.18 -12.92
N ALA A 44 0.99 10.23 -14.12
CA ALA A 44 0.13 11.36 -14.51
C ALA A 44 -1.07 11.51 -13.57
N GLY A 45 -1.71 10.40 -13.19
CA GLY A 45 -2.79 10.38 -12.20
C GLY A 45 -2.34 10.86 -10.81
N LEU A 46 -1.18 10.38 -10.34
CA LEU A 46 -0.57 10.76 -9.06
C LEU A 46 -0.28 12.27 -9.01
N VAL A 47 0.39 12.80 -10.04
CA VAL A 47 0.72 14.23 -10.15
C VAL A 47 -0.56 15.06 -10.27
N GLY A 48 -1.52 14.62 -11.08
CA GLY A 48 -2.81 15.28 -11.24
C GLY A 48 -3.57 15.38 -9.92
N ALA A 49 -3.63 14.29 -9.15
CA ALA A 49 -4.26 14.28 -7.83
C ALA A 49 -3.50 15.12 -6.80
N LEU A 50 -2.16 15.09 -6.81
CA LEU A 50 -1.35 15.93 -5.93
C LEU A 50 -1.62 17.42 -6.19
N VAL A 51 -1.60 17.85 -7.45
CA VAL A 51 -1.89 19.24 -7.82
C VAL A 51 -3.35 19.58 -7.51
N GLY A 52 -4.28 18.70 -7.86
CA GLY A 52 -5.71 18.87 -7.63
C GLY A 52 -6.08 18.99 -6.14
N SER A 53 -5.32 18.38 -5.24
CA SER A 53 -5.53 18.47 -3.79
C SER A 53 -5.30 19.87 -3.20
N GLY A 54 -4.60 20.76 -3.92
CA GLY A 54 -4.17 22.05 -3.39
C GLY A 54 -3.03 21.98 -2.37
N LEU A 55 -2.58 20.76 -1.99
CA LEU A 55 -1.48 20.56 -1.05
C LEU A 55 -0.18 21.27 -1.46
N PRO A 56 0.26 21.26 -2.73
CA PRO A 56 1.48 21.97 -3.13
C PRO A 56 1.38 23.48 -2.90
N LEU A 57 0.21 24.09 -3.11
CA LEU A 57 -0.01 25.51 -2.85
C LEU A 57 0.06 25.83 -1.36
N LEU A 58 -0.52 24.96 -0.52
CA LEU A 58 -0.47 25.08 0.92
C LEU A 58 0.96 25.00 1.44
N VAL A 59 1.71 23.96 1.03
CA VAL A 59 3.12 23.77 1.38
C VAL A 59 3.96 24.94 0.89
N ALA A 60 3.78 25.38 -0.36
CA ALA A 60 4.52 26.52 -0.91
C ALA A 60 4.24 27.82 -0.13
N ALA A 61 2.98 28.07 0.25
CA ALA A 61 2.61 29.24 1.05
C ALA A 61 3.31 29.23 2.43
N PHE A 62 3.33 28.06 3.10
CA PHE A 62 4.00 27.91 4.40
C PHE A 62 5.51 28.00 4.29
N VAL A 63 6.12 27.34 3.31
CA VAL A 63 7.58 27.40 3.07
C VAL A 63 7.99 28.83 2.76
N TRP A 64 7.29 29.50 1.85
CA TRP A 64 7.60 30.87 1.44
C TRP A 64 7.50 31.86 2.60
N LYS A 65 6.42 31.77 3.40
CA LYS A 65 6.23 32.64 4.56
C LYS A 65 7.08 32.23 5.76
N GLY A 66 7.52 30.98 5.82
CA GLY A 66 8.49 30.47 6.76
C GLY A 66 9.94 30.88 6.44
N ARG A 67 10.20 31.56 5.31
CA ARG A 67 11.50 32.18 5.00
C ARG A 67 11.64 33.45 5.84
N GLY A 68 12.20 33.31 7.03
CA GLY A 68 12.43 34.41 7.96
C GLY A 68 13.16 33.92 9.20
N GLU A 69 13.67 34.87 9.98
CA GLU A 69 14.36 34.59 11.24
C GLU A 69 13.51 33.71 12.15
N GLN A 70 14.17 32.90 12.99
CA GLN A 70 13.48 32.20 14.06
C GLN A 70 12.77 33.26 14.90
N SER A 71 11.43 33.24 14.96
CA SER A 71 10.75 34.15 15.86
C SER A 71 11.18 33.78 17.27
N ALA A 72 11.93 34.65 17.94
CA ALA A 72 12.35 34.51 19.33
C ALA A 72 11.17 34.66 20.30
N GLN A 73 10.02 34.07 19.98
CA GLN A 73 8.77 34.21 20.72
C GLN A 73 8.17 32.85 21.00
N GLY A 74 8.55 32.39 22.18
CA GLY A 74 8.25 31.17 22.90
C GLY A 74 9.28 31.12 24.04
N PRO A 75 9.01 30.49 25.19
CA PRO A 75 10.06 30.28 26.19
C PRO A 75 11.27 29.69 25.46
N TRP A 76 12.46 30.22 25.73
CA TRP A 76 13.73 30.13 24.98
C TRP A 76 14.31 28.70 24.83
N THR A 77 13.46 27.67 24.69
CA THR A 77 13.80 26.25 24.79
C THR A 77 13.08 25.37 23.75
N ALA A 78 12.15 25.89 22.95
CA ALA A 78 11.45 25.06 21.95
C ALA A 78 12.30 24.93 20.66
N PRO A 79 12.61 23.70 20.21
CA PRO A 79 13.39 23.48 18.99
C PRO A 79 12.61 23.95 17.75
N ASP A 80 13.30 24.60 16.80
CA ASP A 80 12.72 24.95 15.50
C ASP A 80 12.44 23.66 14.71
N LEU A 81 11.16 23.35 14.52
CA LEU A 81 10.75 22.11 13.84
C LEU A 81 10.77 22.22 12.31
N ARG A 82 11.03 23.40 11.72
CA ARG A 82 11.06 23.57 10.26
C ARG A 82 12.06 22.65 9.55
N PRO A 83 13.33 22.52 10.00
CA PRO A 83 14.29 21.63 9.35
C PRO A 83 13.83 20.17 9.41
N ALA A 84 13.26 19.74 10.53
CA ALA A 84 12.71 18.40 10.67
C ALA A 84 11.51 18.18 9.74
N ALA A 85 10.57 19.13 9.69
CA ALA A 85 9.42 19.06 8.79
C ALA A 85 9.82 19.01 7.31
N TYR A 86 10.81 19.82 6.90
CA TYR A 86 11.34 19.79 5.54
C TYR A 86 12.06 18.48 5.24
N ALA A 87 12.89 17.99 6.16
CA ALA A 87 13.58 16.72 6.00
C ALA A 87 12.60 15.55 5.84
N VAL A 88 11.54 15.51 6.65
CA VAL A 88 10.49 14.49 6.57
C VAL A 88 9.75 14.58 5.24
N LEU A 89 9.22 15.76 4.86
CA LEU A 89 8.48 15.89 3.60
C LEU A 89 9.37 15.59 2.38
N THR A 90 10.64 16.01 2.39
CA THR A 90 11.58 15.68 1.32
C THR A 90 11.84 14.17 1.25
N ALA A 91 12.01 13.50 2.39
CA ALA A 91 12.17 12.05 2.41
C ALA A 91 10.91 11.33 1.87
N GLU A 92 9.71 11.76 2.29
CA GLU A 92 8.44 11.20 1.81
C GLU A 92 8.26 11.39 0.29
N LEU A 93 8.60 12.58 -0.24
CA LEU A 93 8.60 12.85 -1.68
C LEU A 93 9.58 11.95 -2.43
N LEU A 94 10.79 11.76 -1.90
CA LEU A 94 11.78 10.86 -2.51
C LEU A 94 11.29 9.42 -2.51
N VAL A 95 10.70 8.94 -1.41
CA VAL A 95 10.12 7.59 -1.34
C VAL A 95 8.99 7.41 -2.36
N ALA A 96 8.09 8.39 -2.47
CA ALA A 96 7.00 8.34 -3.44
C ALA A 96 7.50 8.36 -4.89
N LEU A 97 8.51 9.18 -5.20
CA LEU A 97 9.09 9.29 -6.55
C LEU A 97 9.92 8.06 -6.92
N LEU A 98 10.72 7.54 -5.99
CA LEU A 98 11.59 6.39 -6.22
C LEU A 98 10.84 5.06 -6.14
N GLY A 99 9.58 5.05 -5.72
CA GLY A 99 8.76 3.84 -5.58
C GLY A 99 8.29 3.21 -6.90
N GLY A 100 8.52 3.85 -8.06
CA GLY A 100 8.41 3.27 -9.41
C GLY A 100 6.99 2.99 -9.95
N SER A 101 6.06 2.49 -9.13
CA SER A 101 4.71 2.10 -9.57
C SER A 101 3.66 3.21 -9.49
N TYR A 102 4.00 4.36 -8.88
CA TYR A 102 3.23 5.60 -8.81
C TYR A 102 1.75 5.44 -8.44
N TRP A 103 1.44 4.53 -7.52
CA TRP A 103 0.07 4.34 -7.04
C TRP A 103 -0.44 5.56 -6.29
N LEU A 104 -1.72 5.90 -6.47
CA LEU A 104 -2.34 7.09 -5.88
C LEU A 104 -2.18 7.16 -4.35
N HIS A 105 -2.19 6.02 -3.68
CA HIS A 105 -2.02 5.94 -2.22
C HIS A 105 -0.64 6.41 -1.74
N TYR A 106 0.36 6.56 -2.62
CA TYR A 106 1.65 7.16 -2.26
C TYR A 106 1.48 8.59 -1.74
N LEU A 107 0.43 9.32 -2.16
CA LEU A 107 0.13 10.65 -1.64
C LEU A 107 -0.24 10.65 -0.15
N MET A 108 -0.79 9.56 0.39
CA MET A 108 -1.02 9.43 1.83
C MET A 108 0.30 9.47 2.62
N GLY A 109 1.39 9.01 2.01
CA GLY A 109 2.72 9.09 2.58
C GLY A 109 3.24 10.52 2.78
N LEU A 110 2.65 11.53 2.14
CA LEU A 110 3.02 12.95 2.28
C LEU A 110 2.31 13.66 3.45
N VAL A 111 1.30 13.02 4.04
CA VAL A 111 0.47 13.61 5.09
C VAL A 111 1.29 13.99 6.33
N PRO A 112 2.19 13.13 6.87
CA PRO A 112 2.93 13.48 8.07
C PRO A 112 3.83 14.71 7.87
N GLY A 113 4.61 14.77 6.78
CA GLY A 113 5.43 15.94 6.44
C GLY A 113 4.61 17.21 6.23
N ALA A 114 3.47 17.13 5.52
CA ALA A 114 2.56 18.26 5.33
C ALA A 114 2.01 18.81 6.66
N VAL A 115 1.58 17.92 7.55
CA VAL A 115 1.09 18.28 8.89
C VAL A 115 2.20 18.90 9.73
N LEU A 116 3.43 18.38 9.68
CA LEU A 116 4.57 18.95 10.38
C LEU A 116 4.91 20.37 9.89
N ILE A 117 4.82 20.62 8.59
CA ILE A 117 5.01 21.98 8.03
C ILE A 117 3.93 22.93 8.57
N ALA A 118 2.67 22.51 8.55
CA ALA A 118 1.57 23.32 9.07
C ALA A 118 1.73 23.58 10.58
N ALA A 119 2.09 22.56 11.36
CA ALA A 119 2.31 22.67 12.80
C ALA A 119 3.50 23.57 13.15
N ALA A 120 4.64 23.42 12.46
CA ALA A 120 5.80 24.29 12.64
C ALA A 120 5.47 25.76 12.33
N PHE A 121 4.55 26.00 11.39
CA PHE A 121 4.07 27.35 11.09
C PHE A 121 3.08 27.87 12.15
N ALA A 122 2.18 27.02 12.65
CA ALA A 122 1.18 27.38 13.68
C ALA A 122 1.80 27.77 15.03
N GLN A 123 3.05 27.37 15.29
CA GLN A 123 3.80 27.77 16.50
C GLN A 123 4.17 29.26 16.54
N ARG A 124 3.84 30.04 15.49
CA ARG A 124 4.25 31.44 15.37
C ARG A 124 3.03 32.37 15.28
N PRO A 125 3.09 33.55 15.94
CA PRO A 125 2.10 34.61 15.72
C PRO A 125 2.37 35.26 14.35
N VAL A 126 1.97 34.59 13.27
CA VAL A 126 2.02 35.17 11.93
C VAL A 126 0.61 35.63 11.56
N PRO A 127 0.41 36.87 11.07
CA PRO A 127 -0.88 37.26 10.55
C PRO A 127 -1.24 36.33 9.40
N VAL A 128 -2.39 35.66 9.48
CA VAL A 128 -2.93 34.85 8.39
C VAL A 128 -2.94 35.71 7.13
N THR A 129 -2.09 35.40 6.18
CA THR A 129 -2.01 36.17 4.94
C THR A 129 -3.08 35.70 3.98
N ARG A 130 -3.53 36.61 3.10
CA ARG A 130 -4.48 36.29 2.03
C ARG A 130 -4.05 35.05 1.22
N SER A 131 -2.75 34.86 0.99
CA SER A 131 -2.20 33.70 0.29
C SER A 131 -2.43 32.37 1.04
N ILE A 132 -2.24 32.35 2.36
CA ILE A 132 -2.48 31.16 3.19
C ILE A 132 -3.98 30.86 3.22
N GLY A 133 -4.82 31.90 3.40
CA GLY A 133 -6.27 31.77 3.34
C GLY A 133 -6.75 31.19 2.00
N ILE A 134 -6.24 31.70 0.87
CA ILE A 134 -6.56 31.18 -0.47
C ILE A 134 -6.13 29.71 -0.59
N ALA A 135 -4.92 29.35 -0.14
CA ALA A 135 -4.44 27.98 -0.21
C ALA A 135 -5.32 27.01 0.60
N PHE A 136 -5.74 27.40 1.80
CA PHE A 136 -6.70 26.62 2.60
C PHE A 136 -8.06 26.51 1.92
N VAL A 137 -8.58 27.59 1.33
CA VAL A 137 -9.86 27.55 0.60
C VAL A 137 -9.77 26.59 -0.58
N ILE A 138 -8.70 26.63 -1.36
CA ILE A 138 -8.52 25.71 -2.50
C ILE A 138 -8.43 24.26 -2.02
N ALA A 139 -7.61 23.97 -1.01
CA ALA A 139 -7.48 22.62 -0.45
C ALA A 139 -8.80 22.12 0.17
N GLY A 140 -9.54 23.00 0.85
CA GLY A 140 -10.85 22.71 1.43
C GLY A 140 -11.89 22.42 0.36
N LEU A 141 -11.98 23.23 -0.69
CA LEU A 141 -12.87 23.00 -1.82
C LEU A 141 -12.55 21.69 -2.54
N SER A 142 -11.26 21.39 -2.74
CA SER A 142 -10.81 20.12 -3.31
C SER A 142 -11.24 18.93 -2.45
N THR A 143 -11.07 19.03 -1.12
CA THR A 143 -11.50 18.00 -0.16
C THR A 143 -13.01 17.79 -0.21
N VAL A 144 -13.81 18.86 -0.22
CA VAL A 144 -15.28 18.78 -0.31
C VAL A 144 -15.72 18.16 -1.63
N ALA A 145 -15.10 18.56 -2.74
CA ALA A 145 -15.37 17.96 -4.05
C ALA A 145 -15.03 16.46 -4.08
N ALA A 146 -13.89 16.05 -3.50
CA ALA A 146 -13.49 14.65 -3.42
C ALA A 146 -14.46 13.83 -2.55
N ILE A 147 -14.86 14.34 -1.39
CA ILE A 147 -15.87 13.70 -0.53
C ILE A 147 -17.20 13.59 -1.26
N GLY A 148 -17.66 14.68 -1.87
CA GLY A 148 -18.90 14.70 -2.66
C GLY A 148 -18.88 13.67 -3.78
N TRP A 149 -17.75 13.55 -4.49
CA TRP A 149 -17.55 12.55 -5.53
C TRP A 149 -17.66 11.12 -4.99
N VAL A 150 -16.98 10.80 -3.89
CA VAL A 150 -17.01 9.46 -3.28
C VAL A 150 -18.40 9.09 -2.76
N LEU A 151 -19.17 10.07 -2.27
CA LEU A 151 -20.55 9.83 -1.82
C LEU A 151 -21.50 9.46 -2.97
N VAL A 152 -21.27 9.96 -4.18
CA VAL A 152 -22.11 9.64 -5.36
C VAL A 152 -21.52 8.53 -6.24
N HIS A 153 -20.22 8.25 -6.12
CA HIS A 153 -19.52 7.16 -6.78
C HIS A 153 -18.81 6.33 -5.71
N PRO A 154 -19.53 5.39 -5.06
CA PRO A 154 -18.95 4.52 -4.04
C PRO A 154 -17.69 3.82 -4.57
N ILE A 155 -16.68 3.70 -3.71
CA ILE A 155 -15.44 3.03 -4.07
C ILE A 155 -15.73 1.55 -4.25
N ASP A 156 -15.54 1.06 -5.47
CA ASP A 156 -15.70 -0.35 -5.78
C ASP A 156 -14.62 -1.18 -5.07
N ARG A 157 -15.04 -2.13 -4.22
CA ARG A 157 -14.15 -3.08 -3.53
C ARG A 157 -14.17 -4.38 -4.31
N ALA A 158 -13.27 -4.51 -5.28
CA ALA A 158 -13.19 -5.68 -6.16
C ALA A 158 -13.03 -7.03 -5.42
N GLU A 159 -12.63 -6.99 -4.15
CA GLU A 159 -12.45 -8.11 -3.24
C GLU A 159 -13.74 -8.55 -2.52
N GLU A 160 -14.75 -7.70 -2.42
CA GLU A 160 -15.93 -7.92 -1.56
C GLU A 160 -16.73 -9.15 -1.96
N SER A 161 -16.89 -9.41 -3.26
CA SER A 161 -17.57 -10.60 -3.75
C SER A 161 -16.85 -11.90 -3.37
N ALA A 162 -15.51 -11.89 -3.35
CA ALA A 162 -14.72 -13.07 -2.97
C ALA A 162 -14.76 -13.30 -1.47
N ILE A 163 -14.68 -12.23 -0.66
CA ILE A 163 -14.83 -12.30 0.80
C ILE A 163 -16.21 -12.85 1.16
N THR A 164 -17.27 -12.29 0.58
CA THR A 164 -18.66 -12.73 0.82
C THR A 164 -18.86 -14.19 0.45
N TYR A 165 -18.22 -14.66 -0.63
CA TYR A 165 -18.30 -16.05 -1.03
C TYR A 165 -17.62 -16.96 0.00
N LEU A 166 -16.39 -16.63 0.42
CA LEU A 166 -15.67 -17.43 1.41
C LEU A 166 -16.38 -17.43 2.78
N ASP A 167 -16.89 -16.29 3.24
CA ASP A 167 -17.66 -16.20 4.50
C ASP A 167 -18.87 -17.13 4.51
N ALA A 168 -19.46 -17.39 3.34
CA ALA A 168 -20.65 -18.24 3.20
C ALA A 168 -20.33 -19.73 3.00
N HIS A 169 -19.09 -20.10 2.65
CA HIS A 169 -18.75 -21.47 2.22
C HIS A 169 -17.56 -22.09 2.95
N ALA A 170 -16.70 -21.30 3.59
CA ALA A 170 -15.55 -21.81 4.32
C ALA A 170 -15.96 -22.29 5.73
N ASP A 171 -15.39 -23.41 6.14
CA ASP A 171 -15.59 -23.96 7.49
C ASP A 171 -14.49 -23.48 8.45
N PRO A 172 -14.75 -23.46 9.78
CA PRO A 172 -13.71 -23.16 10.77
C PRO A 172 -12.51 -24.12 10.64
N GLY A 173 -11.32 -23.55 10.45
CA GLY A 173 -10.07 -24.31 10.23
C GLY A 173 -9.70 -24.46 8.76
N ASP A 174 -10.52 -23.98 7.83
CA ASP A 174 -10.12 -23.84 6.44
C ASP A 174 -8.99 -22.82 6.27
N SER A 175 -8.17 -23.07 5.26
CA SER A 175 -7.11 -22.17 4.84
C SER A 175 -7.30 -21.75 3.39
N ALA A 176 -6.77 -20.57 3.06
CA ALA A 176 -6.86 -20.00 1.74
C ALA A 176 -5.54 -19.39 1.28
N VAL A 177 -5.32 -19.46 -0.03
CA VAL A 177 -4.25 -18.73 -0.71
C VAL A 177 -4.86 -17.88 -1.81
N VAL A 178 -4.48 -16.60 -1.84
CA VAL A 178 -4.75 -15.74 -3.00
C VAL A 178 -3.45 -15.58 -3.77
N VAL A 179 -3.48 -16.05 -5.00
CA VAL A 179 -2.36 -16.07 -5.92
C VAL A 179 -2.29 -14.72 -6.62
N PHE A 180 -1.16 -14.03 -6.41
CA PHE A 180 -0.78 -12.77 -7.06
C PHE A 180 -1.62 -11.52 -6.74
N GLY A 181 -2.18 -11.42 -5.53
CA GLY A 181 -2.68 -10.14 -5.01
C GLY A 181 -3.80 -10.27 -3.99
N ALA A 182 -4.20 -9.15 -3.39
CA ALA A 182 -5.37 -9.05 -2.51
C ALA A 182 -5.35 -9.98 -1.28
N ALA A 183 -4.21 -10.02 -0.58
CA ALA A 183 -4.08 -10.75 0.69
C ALA A 183 -5.13 -10.37 1.74
N ASN A 184 -5.74 -9.19 1.62
CA ASN A 184 -6.84 -8.76 2.47
C ASN A 184 -8.08 -9.65 2.32
N VAL A 185 -8.26 -10.38 1.21
CA VAL A 185 -9.37 -11.34 1.07
C VAL A 185 -9.25 -12.46 2.11
N VAL A 186 -8.06 -13.04 2.26
CA VAL A 186 -7.80 -14.11 3.25
C VAL A 186 -7.96 -13.57 4.68
N HIS A 187 -7.44 -12.37 4.92
CA HIS A 187 -7.52 -11.72 6.22
C HIS A 187 -8.97 -11.38 6.62
N ASP A 188 -9.72 -10.74 5.73
CA ASP A 188 -11.09 -10.28 6.00
C ASP A 188 -12.06 -11.47 6.10
N ALA A 189 -11.81 -12.56 5.36
CA ALA A 189 -12.54 -13.83 5.48
C ALA A 189 -12.10 -14.69 6.69
N GLN A 190 -11.15 -14.20 7.49
CA GLN A 190 -10.66 -14.86 8.71
C GLN A 190 -10.09 -16.28 8.50
N LEU A 191 -9.45 -16.52 7.35
CA LEU A 191 -8.84 -17.81 7.01
C LEU A 191 -7.33 -17.81 7.27
N ASP A 192 -6.77 -19.00 7.50
CA ASP A 192 -5.33 -19.16 7.61
C ASP A 192 -4.65 -19.11 6.23
N ALA A 193 -3.46 -18.50 6.16
CA ALA A 193 -2.70 -18.31 4.94
C ALA A 193 -1.38 -19.10 4.96
N PRO A 194 -1.35 -20.36 4.47
CA PRO A 194 -0.15 -21.19 4.50
C PRO A 194 0.93 -20.72 3.52
N TYR A 195 0.55 -19.98 2.46
CA TYR A 195 1.50 -19.39 1.53
C TYR A 195 1.92 -17.98 1.96
N PRO A 196 3.22 -17.71 2.20
CA PRO A 196 3.67 -16.42 2.75
C PRO A 196 3.64 -15.27 1.73
N TYR A 197 3.55 -15.56 0.43
CA TYR A 197 3.72 -14.56 -0.64
C TYR A 197 2.41 -14.24 -1.37
N LEU A 198 1.38 -13.83 -0.61
CA LEU A 198 0.02 -13.53 -1.10
C LEU A 198 -0.10 -12.30 -2.04
N TRP A 199 1.00 -11.58 -2.29
CA TRP A 199 1.05 -10.46 -3.23
C TRP A 199 2.04 -10.77 -4.35
N SER A 200 1.78 -10.24 -5.54
CA SER A 200 2.60 -10.50 -6.73
C SER A 200 4.07 -10.11 -6.54
N LEU A 201 4.36 -9.00 -5.86
CA LEU A 201 5.73 -8.50 -5.72
C LEU A 201 6.60 -9.38 -4.80
N PRO A 202 6.17 -9.77 -3.58
CA PRO A 202 6.87 -10.81 -2.82
C PRO A 202 7.06 -12.12 -3.58
N ALA A 203 6.05 -12.57 -4.34
CA ALA A 203 6.18 -13.80 -5.14
C ALA A 203 7.27 -13.64 -6.22
N ARG A 204 7.27 -12.55 -7.00
CA ARG A 204 8.33 -12.29 -8.01
C ARG A 204 9.73 -12.22 -7.42
N VAL A 205 9.88 -11.63 -6.25
CA VAL A 205 11.20 -11.43 -5.62
C VAL A 205 11.69 -12.69 -4.91
N ARG A 206 10.81 -13.44 -4.24
CA ARG A 206 11.19 -14.54 -3.32
C ARG A 206 10.77 -15.94 -3.75
N ASP A 207 9.89 -16.06 -4.74
CA ASP A 207 9.42 -17.33 -5.29
C ASP A 207 9.15 -17.18 -6.80
N ALA A 208 10.12 -16.65 -7.55
CA ALA A 208 9.98 -16.33 -8.97
C ALA A 208 9.56 -17.54 -9.83
N ASP A 209 10.04 -18.74 -9.47
CA ASP A 209 9.70 -20.00 -10.13
C ASP A 209 8.45 -20.68 -9.53
N LEU A 210 7.80 -20.02 -8.55
CA LEU A 210 6.63 -20.52 -7.81
C LEU A 210 6.83 -21.87 -7.12
N SER A 211 8.08 -22.24 -6.88
CA SER A 211 8.46 -23.51 -6.28
C SER A 211 7.85 -23.72 -4.88
N THR A 212 7.73 -22.65 -4.10
CA THR A 212 7.12 -22.68 -2.77
C THR A 212 5.61 -22.88 -2.88
N LEU A 213 4.95 -22.18 -3.82
CA LEU A 213 3.53 -22.37 -4.09
C LEU A 213 3.22 -23.79 -4.58
N VAL A 214 3.99 -24.29 -5.56
CA VAL A 214 3.82 -25.65 -6.09
C VAL A 214 4.09 -26.69 -5.01
N GLY A 215 5.13 -26.50 -4.19
CA GLY A 215 5.42 -27.36 -3.05
C GLY A 215 4.27 -27.42 -2.05
N LEU A 216 3.65 -26.27 -1.75
CA LEU A 216 2.47 -26.20 -0.89
C LEU A 216 1.27 -26.95 -1.49
N LEU A 217 0.96 -26.74 -2.77
CA LEU A 217 -0.17 -27.40 -3.44
C LEU A 217 -0.02 -28.93 -3.47
N ARG A 218 1.22 -29.44 -3.48
CA ARG A 218 1.55 -30.87 -3.42
C ARG A 218 1.60 -31.45 -2.00
N SER A 219 1.63 -30.60 -0.99
CA SER A 219 1.82 -31.03 0.40
C SER A 219 0.51 -31.48 1.06
N ASP A 220 0.63 -32.16 2.20
CA ASP A 220 -0.51 -32.49 3.05
C ASP A 220 -1.15 -31.22 3.66
N ASP A 221 -0.40 -30.13 3.76
CA ASP A 221 -0.84 -28.82 4.28
C ASP A 221 -1.45 -27.91 3.20
N ARG A 222 -1.77 -28.45 2.02
CA ARG A 222 -2.37 -27.69 0.91
C ARG A 222 -3.68 -26.98 1.32
N PRO A 223 -3.91 -25.74 0.87
CA PRO A 223 -5.04 -24.94 1.31
C PRO A 223 -6.38 -25.54 0.88
N THR A 224 -7.45 -25.30 1.64
CA THR A 224 -8.81 -25.66 1.20
C THR A 224 -9.23 -24.83 -0.02
N TRP A 225 -8.87 -23.54 -0.03
CA TRP A 225 -9.29 -22.59 -1.05
C TRP A 225 -8.10 -21.96 -1.79
N VAL A 226 -8.18 -21.90 -3.11
CA VAL A 226 -7.21 -21.16 -3.93
C VAL A 226 -7.93 -20.13 -4.78
N LEU A 227 -7.50 -18.88 -4.70
CA LEU A 227 -8.08 -17.76 -5.43
C LEU A 227 -7.04 -17.22 -6.40
N VAL A 228 -7.38 -17.17 -7.69
CA VAL A 228 -6.49 -16.62 -8.73
C VAL A 228 -7.04 -15.28 -9.21
N ALA A 229 -6.26 -14.21 -9.00
CA ALA A 229 -6.63 -12.87 -9.43
C ALA A 229 -6.35 -12.69 -10.93
N ARG A 230 -7.42 -12.66 -11.75
CA ARG A 230 -7.47 -12.63 -13.23
C ARG A 230 -7.28 -13.97 -13.94
N SER A 231 -7.70 -14.00 -15.21
CA SER A 231 -7.81 -15.18 -16.07
C SER A 231 -6.50 -15.71 -16.66
N SER A 232 -5.41 -14.94 -16.64
CA SER A 232 -4.07 -15.46 -16.96
C SER A 232 -2.98 -14.73 -16.18
N VAL A 233 -1.95 -15.49 -15.79
CA VAL A 233 -0.78 -15.05 -15.02
C VAL A 233 0.32 -14.47 -15.92
N GLU A 234 0.18 -14.62 -17.23
CA GLU A 234 1.11 -14.10 -18.26
C GLU A 234 1.33 -12.59 -18.14
N ALA A 235 0.41 -11.85 -17.52
CA ALA A 235 0.54 -10.41 -17.27
C ALA A 235 1.63 -10.05 -16.25
N TRP A 236 2.26 -11.02 -15.57
CA TRP A 236 3.23 -10.78 -14.49
C TRP A 236 4.59 -11.44 -14.70
N ASP A 237 4.89 -11.94 -15.91
CA ASP A 237 6.13 -12.67 -16.26
C ASP A 237 6.44 -13.89 -15.37
N LEU A 238 5.42 -14.46 -14.72
CA LEU A 238 5.52 -15.67 -13.92
C LEU A 238 4.94 -16.86 -14.69
N ASP A 239 5.70 -17.96 -14.78
CA ASP A 239 5.22 -19.21 -15.36
C ASP A 239 4.33 -19.96 -14.36
N PHE A 240 3.02 -19.80 -14.51
CA PHE A 240 2.03 -20.48 -13.67
C PHE A 240 1.65 -21.88 -14.16
N SER A 241 2.20 -22.35 -15.29
CA SER A 241 1.75 -23.61 -15.92
C SER A 241 1.83 -24.81 -14.99
N THR A 242 2.90 -24.91 -14.20
CA THR A 242 3.09 -26.01 -13.25
C THR A 242 2.08 -25.91 -12.10
N ALA A 243 1.90 -24.74 -11.50
CA ALA A 243 0.92 -24.54 -10.44
C ALA A 243 -0.53 -24.75 -10.93
N GLN A 244 -0.83 -24.34 -12.17
CA GLN A 244 -2.12 -24.61 -12.81
C GLN A 244 -2.36 -26.11 -12.97
N SER A 245 -1.34 -26.89 -13.36
CA SER A 245 -1.46 -28.35 -13.45
C SER A 245 -1.79 -29.00 -12.11
N GLU A 246 -1.23 -28.51 -11.00
CA GLU A 246 -1.58 -29.00 -9.66
C GLU A 246 -3.02 -28.61 -9.26
N LEU A 247 -3.45 -27.39 -9.61
CA LEU A 247 -4.84 -26.96 -9.39
C LEU A 247 -5.82 -27.82 -10.19
N ASP A 248 -5.55 -28.06 -11.47
CA ASP A 248 -6.42 -28.85 -12.34
C ASP A 248 -6.52 -30.32 -11.88
N GLN A 249 -5.52 -30.81 -11.15
CA GLN A 249 -5.49 -32.18 -10.64
C GLN A 249 -6.26 -32.34 -9.32
N ASP A 250 -6.04 -31.44 -8.36
CA ASP A 250 -6.49 -31.62 -6.97
C ASP A 250 -7.55 -30.60 -6.51
N TYR A 251 -7.94 -29.67 -7.38
CA TYR A 251 -8.93 -28.65 -7.08
C TYR A 251 -10.01 -28.57 -8.16
N GLU A 252 -11.23 -28.24 -7.75
CA GLU A 252 -12.34 -27.92 -8.63
C GLU A 252 -12.60 -26.42 -8.66
N GLN A 253 -12.80 -25.85 -9.85
CA GLN A 253 -13.23 -24.46 -9.97
C GLN A 253 -14.71 -24.34 -9.57
N VAL A 254 -14.99 -23.70 -8.43
CA VAL A 254 -16.34 -23.59 -7.88
C VAL A 254 -17.10 -22.34 -8.33
N THR A 255 -16.40 -21.20 -8.52
CA THR A 255 -17.04 -19.95 -8.91
C THR A 255 -16.08 -18.91 -9.48
N LYS A 256 -16.63 -17.84 -10.02
CA LYS A 256 -15.93 -16.57 -10.29
C LYS A 256 -16.59 -15.46 -9.49
N ALA A 257 -15.84 -14.84 -8.59
CA ALA A 257 -16.30 -13.76 -7.73
C ALA A 257 -15.53 -12.47 -8.07
N GLY A 258 -16.17 -11.58 -8.83
CA GLY A 258 -15.51 -10.38 -9.33
C GLY A 258 -14.34 -10.71 -10.26
N LYS A 259 -13.13 -10.30 -9.87
CA LYS A 259 -11.88 -10.59 -10.62
C LYS A 259 -11.22 -11.92 -10.25
N PHE A 260 -11.77 -12.66 -9.29
CA PHE A 260 -11.17 -13.89 -8.77
C PHE A 260 -11.85 -15.13 -9.34
N THR A 261 -11.05 -16.08 -9.79
CA THR A 261 -11.49 -17.47 -9.98
C THR A 261 -11.20 -18.22 -8.69
N ILE A 262 -12.21 -18.86 -8.11
CA ILE A 262 -12.11 -19.57 -6.82
C ILE A 262 -12.13 -21.07 -7.09
N TYR A 263 -11.15 -21.75 -6.52
CA TYR A 263 -10.96 -23.19 -6.55
C TYR A 263 -11.10 -23.76 -5.14
N GLN A 264 -11.74 -24.92 -5.03
CA GLN A 264 -11.87 -25.68 -3.79
C GLN A 264 -11.17 -27.02 -3.93
N ARG A 265 -10.47 -27.45 -2.89
CA ARG A 265 -9.80 -28.75 -2.86
C ARG A 265 -10.82 -29.88 -3.04
N THR A 266 -10.55 -30.79 -3.96
CA THR A 266 -11.39 -31.97 -4.18
C THR A 266 -11.26 -32.91 -2.98
N ALA A 267 -12.37 -33.41 -2.44
CA ALA A 267 -12.32 -34.42 -1.39
C ALA A 267 -11.69 -35.72 -1.95
N SER A 268 -10.69 -36.25 -1.24
CA SER A 268 -10.08 -37.55 -1.55
C SER A 268 -10.88 -38.70 -0.97
#